data_AF-A0A1S0TGX9-F1
#
_entry.id   AF-A0A1S0TGX9-F1
#
_cell.length_a   1.000
_cell.length_b   1.000
_cell.length_c   1.000
_cell.angle_alpha   90.00
_cell.angle_beta   90.00
_cell.angle_gamma   90.00
#
_symmetry.space_group_name_H-M   'P 1'
#
loop_
_entity.id
_entity.type
_entity.pdbx_description
1 polymer ?
#
loop_
_entity_poly.entity_id
_entity_poly.type
_entity_poly.pdbx_seq_one_letter_code
_entity_poly.pdbx_strand_id
1 'polypeptide(L)' 'MMLNGFGFFCKRKMVTVFSAARYDLEKNNKGAVMIVDKNMKVGFLILHPVTTYASGII' A
#
# COMPACT_ATOMS: atom_id res chain seq x y z
N MET A 1 -4.89 -4.02 11.20
CA MET A 1 -3.92 -3.13 10.49
C MET A 1 -3.77 -3.59 9.05
N MET A 2 -3.58 -2.65 8.11
CA MET A 2 -3.42 -2.96 6.68
C MET A 2 -1.95 -3.26 6.36
N LEU A 3 -1.48 -4.47 6.67
CA LEU A 3 -0.06 -4.83 6.50
C LEU A 3 0.43 -4.67 5.05
N ASN A 4 -0.45 -4.85 4.06
CA ASN A 4 -0.13 -4.72 2.65
C ASN A 4 -0.47 -3.35 2.04
N GLY A 5 -0.88 -2.36 2.86
CA GLY A 5 -1.30 -1.04 2.38
C GLY A 5 -2.68 -1.01 1.73
N PHE A 6 -3.38 -2.13 1.57
CA PHE A 6 -4.79 -2.16 1.17
C PHE A 6 -5.51 -3.38 1.76
N GLY A 7 -6.83 -3.38 1.70
CA GLY A 7 -7.66 -4.47 2.20
C GLY A 7 -9.10 -4.35 1.74
N PHE A 8 -9.64 -5.46 1.24
CA PHE A 8 -11.03 -5.56 0.82
C PHE A 8 -11.97 -5.87 1.98
N PHE A 9 -13.19 -5.34 1.89
CA PHE A 9 -14.28 -5.59 2.83
C PHE A 9 -15.59 -5.81 2.06
N CYS A 10 -16.60 -6.36 2.76
CA CYS A 10 -17.95 -6.57 2.22
C CYS A 10 -17.95 -7.22 0.82
N LYS A 11 -17.32 -8.41 0.68
CA LYS A 11 -17.21 -9.13 -0.60
C LYS A 11 -16.62 -8.26 -1.73
N ARG A 12 -15.54 -7.52 -1.42
CA ARG A 12 -14.83 -6.60 -2.34
C ARG A 12 -15.66 -5.41 -2.82
N LYS A 13 -16.79 -5.09 -2.18
CA LYS A 13 -17.57 -3.87 -2.46
C LYS A 13 -16.93 -2.62 -1.88
N MET A 14 -16.01 -2.78 -0.93
CA MET A 14 -15.24 -1.70 -0.34
C MET A 14 -13.77 -2.09 -0.29
N VAL A 15 -12.89 -1.13 -0.55
CA VAL A 15 -11.46 -1.26 -0.33
C VAL A 15 -10.98 -0.05 0.47
N THR A 16 -10.22 -0.31 1.53
CA THR A 16 -9.44 0.73 2.20
C THR A 16 -8.03 0.69 1.62
N VAL A 17 -7.45 1.85 1.34
CA VAL A 17 -6.09 2.01 0.80
C VAL A 17 -5.32 2.92 1.75
N PHE A 18 -4.07 2.55 2.03
CA PHE A 18 -3.17 3.23 2.93
C PHE A 18 -1.80 3.33 2.28
N SER A 19 -1.29 4.55 2.09
CA SER A 19 -0.10 4.79 1.25
C SER A 19 1.18 5.08 2.05
N ALA A 20 1.09 5.30 3.36
CA ALA A 20 2.27 5.51 4.21
C ALA A 20 2.88 4.17 4.64
N ALA A 21 3.94 3.74 3.95
CA ALA A 21 4.72 2.59 4.38
C ALA A 21 5.44 2.91 5.72
N ARG A 22 5.50 1.94 6.64
CA ARG A 22 6.09 2.09 7.98
C ARG A 22 5.55 3.30 8.76
N TYR A 23 4.24 3.51 8.68
CA TYR A 23 3.55 4.59 9.38
C TYR A 23 3.62 4.43 10.90
N ASP A 24 3.49 3.18 11.37
CA ASP A 24 3.70 2.81 12.76
C ASP A 24 5.11 2.21 12.87
N LEU A 25 5.98 2.80 13.70
CA LEU A 25 7.38 2.39 13.82
C LEU A 25 7.55 0.96 14.33
N GLU A 26 6.57 0.44 15.07
CA GLU A 26 6.57 -0.92 15.60
C GLU A 26 6.02 -1.94 14.59
N LYS A 27 5.33 -1.47 13.54
CA LYS A 27 4.65 -2.35 12.58
C LYS A 27 5.15 -2.08 11.18
N ASN A 28 5.72 -3.12 10.57
CA ASN A 28 6.30 -3.04 9.23
C ASN A 28 5.23 -3.06 8.11
N ASN A 29 4.25 -2.16 8.18
CA ASN A 29 3.21 -2.06 7.17
C ASN A 29 3.78 -1.52 5.84
N LYS A 30 3.29 -2.07 4.74
CA LYS A 30 3.53 -1.52 3.41
C LYS A 30 2.54 -0.38 3.12
N GLY A 31 2.86 0.44 2.13
CA GLY A 31 1.92 1.33 1.49
C GLY A 31 1.34 0.69 0.22
N ALA A 32 0.23 1.22 -0.28
CA ALA A 32 -0.28 0.86 -1.59
C ALA A 32 -0.82 2.08 -2.35
N VAL A 33 -0.83 1.97 -3.68
CA VAL A 33 -1.51 2.87 -4.61
C VAL A 33 -2.47 2.03 -5.45
N MET A 34 -3.75 2.38 -5.44
CA MET A 34 -4.74 1.73 -6.29
C MET A 34 -4.70 2.32 -7.70
N ILE A 35 -4.52 1.46 -8.70
CA ILE A 35 -4.59 1.83 -10.12
C ILE A 35 -5.93 1.38 -10.66
N VAL A 36 -6.65 2.29 -11.31
CA VAL A 36 -7.86 1.99 -12.06
C VAL A 36 -7.59 2.30 -13.53
N ASP A 37 -7.64 1.29 -14.39
CA ASP A 37 -7.42 1.48 -15.83
C ASP A 37 -8.70 1.96 -16.55
N LYS A 38 -8.57 2.30 -17.83
CA LYS A 38 -9.69 2.76 -18.68
C LYS A 38 -10.83 1.73 -18.84
N ASN A 39 -10.59 0.46 -18.53
CA ASN A 39 -11.57 -0.62 -18.60
C ASN A 39 -12.16 -0.94 -17.22
N MET A 40 -11.98 -0.06 -16.23
CA MET A 40 -12.39 -0.26 -14.83
C MET A 40 -11.72 -1.46 -14.15
N LYS A 41 -10.58 -1.93 -14.66
CA LYS A 41 -9.78 -2.94 -13.96
C LYS A 41 -9.02 -2.27 -12.83
N VAL A 42 -9.10 -2.86 -11.65
CA VAL A 42 -8.45 -2.38 -10.44
C VAL A 42 -7.22 -3.24 -10.15
N GLY A 43 -6.07 -2.58 -10.01
CA GLY A 43 -4.80 -3.16 -9.57
C GLY A 43 -4.19 -2.37 -8.41
N PHE A 44 -3.10 -2.88 -7.83
CA PHE A 44 -2.40 -2.23 -6.73
C PHE A 44 -0.89 -2.25 -6.96
N LEU A 45 -0.24 -1.10 -6.86
CA LEU A 45 1.20 -1.01 -6.64
C LEU A 45 1.48 -1.05 -5.15
N ILE A 46 2.46 -1.84 -4.74
CA ILE A 46 2.83 -2.00 -3.33
C ILE A 46 4.13 -1.23 -3.06
N LEU A 47 4.07 -0.33 -2.08
CA LEU A 47 5.20 0.47 -1.63
C LEU A 47 5.83 -0.22 -0.41
N HIS A 48 7.01 -0.78 -0.61
CA HIS A 48 7.80 -1.31 0.49
C HIS A 48 8.46 -0.16 1.28
N PRO A 49 8.59 -0.28 2.62
CA PRO A 49 9.37 0.67 3.40
C PRO A 49 10.79 0.80 2.85
N VAL A 50 11.23 2.03 2.64
CA VAL A 50 12.60 2.31 2.21
C VAL A 50 13.48 2.32 3.45
N THR A 51 14.52 1.48 3.47
CA THR A 51 15.63 1.61 4.43
C THR A 51 16.62 2.63 3.86
N THR A 52 17.41 3.28 4.72
CA THR A 52 18.37 4.33 4.32
C THR A 52 19.30 3.92 3.17
N TYR A 53 19.65 2.63 3.05
CA TYR A 53 20.43 2.09 1.92
C TYR A 53 19.70 2.04 0.58
N ALA A 54 18.37 1.99 0.58
CA ALA A 54 17.53 1.86 -0.61
C ALA A 54 17.00 3.21 -1.13
N SER A 55 17.08 4.28 -0.33
CA SER A 55 16.59 5.63 -0.68
C SER A 55 17.50 6.39 -1.65
N GLY A 56 18.71 5.90 -1.93
CA GLY A 56 19.70 6.63 -2.76
C GLY A 56 20.17 7.96 -2.16
N ILE A 57 19.74 8.28 -0.94
CA ILE A 57 20.24 9.40 -0.13
C ILE A 57 21.32 8.79 0.77
N ILE A 58 22.57 9.04 0.41
CA ILE A 58 23.76 8.82 1.26
C ILE A 58 23.80 9.95 2.29
#